data_AF-A0A202BDR1-F1
#
_entry.id   AF-A0A202BDR1-F1
#
_cell.length_a   1.000
_cell.length_b   1.000
_cell.length_c   1.000
_cell.angle_alpha   90.00
_cell.angle_beta   90.00
_cell.angle_gamma   90.00
#
_symmetry.space_group_name_H-M   'P 1'
#
loop_
_entity.id
_entity.type
_entity.pdbx_description
1 polymer ?
#
loop_
_entity_poly.entity_id
_entity_poly.type
_entity_poly.pdbx_seq_one_letter_code
_entity_poly.pdbx_strand_id
1 'polypeptide(L)'
;MNELILADEVVPTPAELNNLSTQTLREELARSVELTARHLMRLATIWSELERRGEDLSDLRVGLAAFLPQIAARQLSADAVIRFAGQKLLLNAVATLPLAEQERLARGGSVQLLSYDGHGDAVVVDVAAHALSAQQIRQVFDFGKIRSIDEQRPRLMRPAPPKKKAISTDVRYDRQTGLVQIGRRRVPIAEILAAVSREHNEIQESSGEDKISKVLIELTEEQHRNFRINGAKSGAPLKDLAFIAVLQAGLLDASA
;
A
#
# COMPACT_ATOMS: atom_id res chain seq x y z
N MET A 1 15.74 -37.99 -34.72
CA MET A 1 15.07 -36.88 -35.44
C MET A 1 14.48 -35.96 -34.39
N ASN A 2 15.15 -34.85 -34.11
CA ASN A 2 14.70 -33.86 -33.14
C ASN A 2 13.76 -32.89 -33.86
N GLU A 3 12.46 -33.07 -33.69
CA GLU A 3 11.48 -32.04 -34.01
C GLU A 3 11.57 -30.93 -32.95
N LEU A 4 12.56 -30.06 -33.14
CA LEU A 4 12.65 -28.78 -32.47
C LEU A 4 11.61 -27.85 -33.09
N ILE A 5 10.32 -28.14 -32.92
CA ILE A 5 9.23 -27.29 -33.38
C ILE A 5 9.32 -25.99 -32.57
N LEU A 6 9.88 -24.97 -33.20
CA LEU A 6 9.54 -23.58 -32.94
C LEU A 6 8.10 -23.46 -33.45
N ALA A 7 7.14 -23.35 -32.54
CA ALA A 7 5.76 -23.15 -32.94
C ALA A 7 5.71 -21.82 -33.70
N ASP A 8 5.51 -21.92 -35.01
CA ASP A 8 5.23 -20.79 -35.90
C ASP A 8 3.77 -20.38 -35.63
N GLU A 9 3.50 -19.89 -34.42
CA GLU A 9 2.19 -19.36 -34.05
C GLU A 9 2.06 -17.97 -34.65
N VAL A 10 1.52 -17.94 -35.86
CA VAL A 10 1.09 -16.71 -36.52
C VAL A 10 0.12 -15.98 -35.58
N VAL A 11 0.47 -14.75 -35.20
CA VAL A 11 -0.37 -13.90 -34.36
C VAL A 11 -1.69 -13.65 -35.12
N PRO A 12 -2.86 -14.04 -34.57
CA PRO A 12 -4.13 -13.86 -35.25
C PRO A 12 -4.43 -12.37 -35.45
N THR A 13 -4.94 -12.03 -36.62
CA THR A 13 -5.31 -10.66 -36.96
C THR A 13 -6.60 -10.24 -36.25
N PRO A 14 -6.83 -8.92 -36.03
CA PRO A 14 -8.08 -8.44 -35.43
C PRO A 14 -9.34 -8.88 -36.18
N ALA A 15 -9.26 -9.06 -37.50
CA ALA A 15 -10.38 -9.53 -38.32
C ALA A 15 -10.73 -11.00 -38.07
N GLU A 16 -9.72 -11.85 -37.87
CA GLU A 16 -9.93 -13.26 -37.51
C GLU A 16 -10.51 -13.40 -36.11
N LEU A 17 -10.04 -12.58 -35.15
CA LEU A 17 -10.55 -12.58 -33.78
C LEU A 17 -12.01 -12.11 -33.68
N ASN A 18 -12.42 -11.13 -34.49
CA ASN A 18 -13.80 -10.60 -34.49
C ASN A 18 -14.85 -11.63 -34.91
N ASN A 19 -14.46 -12.67 -35.65
CA ASN A 19 -15.37 -13.72 -36.10
C ASN A 19 -15.54 -14.85 -35.07
N LEU A 20 -14.76 -14.85 -33.98
CA LEU A 20 -14.82 -15.86 -32.94
C LEU A 20 -15.80 -15.45 -31.84
N SER A 21 -16.49 -16.45 -31.25
CA SER A 21 -17.32 -16.21 -30.07
C SER A 21 -16.45 -15.86 -28.86
N THR A 22 -17.00 -15.11 -27.90
CA THR A 22 -16.29 -14.82 -26.63
C THR A 22 -15.87 -16.10 -25.91
N GLN A 23 -16.68 -17.15 -25.96
CA GLN A 23 -16.33 -18.44 -25.35
C GLN A 23 -15.12 -19.07 -26.04
N THR A 24 -15.10 -19.08 -27.37
CA THR A 24 -13.96 -19.57 -28.17
C THR A 24 -12.69 -18.78 -27.88
N LEU A 25 -12.78 -17.44 -27.80
CA LEU A 25 -11.64 -16.60 -27.44
C LEU A 25 -11.09 -16.91 -26.04
N ARG A 26 -11.96 -17.21 -25.06
CA ARG A 26 -11.53 -17.61 -23.71
C ARG A 26 -10.84 -18.98 -23.71
N GLU A 27 -11.34 -19.92 -24.51
CA GLU A 27 -10.76 -21.25 -24.66
C GLU A 27 -9.39 -21.19 -25.35
N GLU A 28 -9.26 -20.43 -26.44
CA GLU A 28 -7.98 -20.23 -27.11
C GLU A 28 -6.99 -19.51 -26.18
N LEU A 29 -7.42 -18.48 -25.45
CA LEU A 29 -6.56 -17.83 -24.45
C LEU A 29 -6.08 -18.80 -23.37
N ALA A 30 -6.97 -19.66 -22.85
CA ALA A 30 -6.61 -20.66 -21.86
C ALA A 30 -5.59 -21.67 -22.43
N ARG A 31 -5.78 -22.10 -23.68
CA ARG A 31 -4.85 -22.99 -24.39
C ARG A 31 -3.49 -22.35 -24.60
N SER A 32 -3.44 -21.08 -25.04
CA SER A 32 -2.18 -20.34 -25.21
C SER A 32 -1.42 -20.18 -23.89
N VAL A 33 -2.13 -19.95 -22.78
CA VAL A 33 -1.53 -19.89 -21.44
C VAL A 33 -0.91 -21.24 -21.05
N GLU A 34 -1.61 -22.35 -21.28
CA GLU A 34 -1.09 -23.69 -21.03
C GLU A 34 0.15 -23.98 -21.89
N LEU A 35 0.11 -23.59 -23.17
CA LEU A 35 1.25 -23.72 -24.07
C LEU A 35 2.45 -22.91 -23.58
N THR A 36 2.22 -21.71 -23.04
CA THR A 36 3.26 -20.88 -22.43
C THR A 36 3.92 -21.60 -21.24
N ALA A 37 3.14 -22.31 -20.41
CA ALA A 37 3.68 -23.09 -19.29
C ALA A 37 4.62 -24.20 -19.77
N ARG A 38 4.22 -24.93 -20.82
CA ARG A 38 5.05 -25.96 -21.45
C ARG A 38 6.32 -25.38 -22.05
N HIS A 39 6.24 -24.21 -22.68
CA HIS A 39 7.42 -23.50 -23.18
C HIS A 39 8.37 -23.09 -22.04
N LEU A 40 7.86 -22.57 -20.92
CA LEU A 40 8.70 -22.29 -19.75
C LEU A 40 9.38 -23.53 -19.20
N MET A 41 8.69 -24.68 -19.14
CA MET A 41 9.31 -25.95 -18.75
C MET A 41 10.43 -26.36 -19.71
N ARG A 42 10.20 -26.23 -21.02
CA ARG A 42 11.22 -26.50 -22.04
C ARG A 42 12.44 -25.59 -21.87
N LEU A 43 12.23 -24.29 -21.67
CA LEU A 43 13.30 -23.33 -21.41
C LEU A 43 14.08 -23.67 -20.14
N ALA A 44 13.39 -24.13 -19.08
CA ALA A 44 14.04 -24.56 -17.85
C ALA A 44 14.91 -25.81 -18.07
N THR A 45 14.46 -26.77 -18.90
CA THR A 45 15.29 -27.92 -19.28
C THR A 45 16.54 -27.49 -20.06
N ILE A 46 16.40 -26.55 -21.00
CA ILE A 46 17.54 -26.01 -21.76
C ILE A 46 18.51 -25.29 -20.81
N TRP A 47 17.98 -24.45 -19.90
CA TRP A 47 18.76 -23.76 -18.88
C TRP A 47 19.59 -24.74 -18.04
N SER A 48 18.97 -25.80 -17.54
CA SER A 48 19.65 -26.82 -16.75
C SER A 48 20.79 -27.50 -17.51
N GLU A 49 20.60 -27.74 -18.81
CA GLU A 49 21.62 -28.36 -19.66
C GLU A 49 22.78 -27.40 -19.95
N LEU A 50 22.51 -26.10 -20.14
CA LEU A 50 23.53 -25.07 -20.30
C LEU A 50 24.36 -24.88 -19.02
N GLU A 51 23.71 -24.78 -17.85
CA GLU A 51 24.43 -24.74 -16.56
C GLU A 51 25.29 -25.99 -16.34
N ARG A 52 24.77 -27.18 -16.70
CA ARG A 52 25.53 -28.45 -16.61
C ARG A 52 26.78 -28.45 -17.51
N ARG A 53 26.76 -27.71 -18.62
CA ARG A 53 27.91 -27.54 -19.53
C ARG A 53 28.90 -26.49 -19.05
N GLY A 54 28.59 -25.75 -17.99
CA GLY A 54 29.46 -24.70 -17.44
C GLY A 54 29.30 -23.35 -18.12
N GLU A 55 28.22 -23.13 -18.87
CA GLU A 55 27.91 -21.81 -19.43
C GLU A 55 27.49 -20.84 -18.33
N ASP A 56 27.94 -19.59 -18.42
CA ASP A 56 27.47 -18.51 -17.56
C ASP A 56 26.19 -17.91 -18.17
N LEU A 57 25.10 -17.93 -17.40
CA LEU A 57 23.78 -17.43 -17.80
C LEU A 57 23.35 -16.22 -16.97
N SER A 58 24.28 -15.57 -16.28
CA SER A 58 23.98 -14.48 -15.35
C SER A 58 23.28 -13.30 -16.02
N ASP A 59 23.63 -13.00 -17.27
CA ASP A 59 23.01 -11.98 -18.12
C ASP A 59 21.55 -12.30 -18.48
N LEU A 60 21.21 -13.59 -18.58
CA LEU A 60 19.87 -14.07 -18.87
C LEU A 60 18.95 -14.11 -17.64
N ARG A 61 19.43 -13.89 -16.41
CA ARG A 61 18.62 -13.96 -15.17
C ARG A 61 17.74 -12.72 -14.94
N VAL A 62 16.93 -12.35 -15.92
CA VAL A 62 16.02 -11.20 -15.85
C VAL A 62 14.59 -11.60 -16.22
N GLY A 63 13.61 -10.84 -15.72
CA GLY A 63 12.19 -11.08 -16.02
C GLY A 63 11.74 -12.51 -15.66
N LEU A 64 11.08 -13.19 -16.59
CA LEU A 64 10.62 -14.57 -16.40
C LEU A 64 11.77 -15.58 -16.37
N ALA A 65 12.89 -15.29 -17.04
CA ALA A 65 14.04 -16.19 -17.10
C ALA A 65 14.70 -16.38 -15.72
N ALA A 66 14.54 -15.41 -14.81
CA ALA A 66 14.98 -15.52 -13.42
C ALA A 66 14.34 -16.70 -12.64
N PHE A 67 13.20 -17.22 -13.10
CA PHE A 67 12.51 -18.37 -12.48
C PHE A 67 12.93 -19.72 -13.07
N LEU A 68 13.57 -19.76 -14.24
CA LEU A 68 13.95 -20.99 -14.94
C LEU A 68 14.80 -21.96 -14.09
N PRO A 69 15.79 -21.50 -13.29
CA PRO A 69 16.54 -22.39 -12.41
C PRO A 69 15.65 -23.14 -11.40
N GLN A 70 14.65 -22.44 -10.83
CA GLN A 70 13.74 -23.04 -9.83
C GLN A 70 12.75 -24.01 -10.49
N ILE A 71 12.31 -23.71 -11.72
CA ILE A 71 11.47 -24.62 -12.51
C ILE A 71 12.27 -25.87 -12.86
N ALA A 72 13.51 -25.72 -13.32
CA ALA A 72 14.40 -26.83 -13.67
C ALA A 72 14.65 -27.75 -12.46
N ALA A 73 14.87 -27.15 -11.29
CA ALA A 73 15.06 -27.86 -10.02
C ALA A 73 13.77 -28.49 -9.46
N ARG A 74 12.62 -28.38 -10.16
CA ARG A 74 11.30 -28.86 -9.71
C ARG A 74 10.88 -28.27 -8.36
N GLN A 75 11.33 -27.06 -8.05
CA GLN A 75 10.95 -26.33 -6.84
C GLN A 75 9.77 -25.39 -7.09
N LEU A 76 9.60 -24.94 -8.34
CA LEU A 76 8.59 -23.98 -8.73
C LEU A 76 7.84 -24.45 -9.98
N SER A 77 6.52 -24.45 -9.94
CA SER A 77 5.67 -24.77 -11.08
C SER A 77 5.66 -23.64 -12.12
N ALA A 78 5.76 -24.00 -13.40
CA ALA A 78 5.63 -23.06 -14.50
C ALA A 78 4.24 -22.39 -14.55
N ASP A 79 3.19 -23.15 -14.22
CA ASP A 79 1.82 -22.62 -14.11
C ASP A 79 1.75 -21.52 -13.03
N ALA A 80 2.42 -21.74 -11.88
CA ALA A 80 2.45 -20.77 -10.79
C ALA A 80 3.21 -19.49 -11.18
N VAL A 81 4.30 -19.59 -11.96
CA VAL A 81 5.01 -18.43 -12.48
C VAL A 81 4.11 -17.60 -13.39
N ILE A 82 3.45 -18.21 -14.37
CA ILE A 82 2.57 -17.48 -15.29
C ILE A 82 1.44 -16.80 -14.54
N ARG A 83 0.86 -17.49 -13.56
CA ARG A 83 -0.28 -16.95 -12.80
C ARG A 83 0.11 -15.86 -11.81
N PHE A 84 1.28 -15.96 -11.19
CA PHE A 84 1.63 -15.14 -10.01
C PHE A 84 2.92 -14.31 -10.14
N ALA A 85 3.63 -14.29 -11.28
CA ALA A 85 4.87 -13.54 -11.45
C ALA A 85 4.76 -12.04 -11.09
N GLY A 86 3.61 -11.42 -11.35
CA GLY A 86 3.34 -10.02 -10.97
C GLY A 86 3.08 -9.81 -9.46
N GLN A 87 2.81 -10.88 -8.71
CA GLN A 87 2.50 -10.86 -7.28
C GLN A 87 3.62 -11.52 -6.48
N LYS A 88 4.79 -10.87 -6.42
CA LYS A 88 6.02 -11.43 -5.80
C LYS A 88 5.81 -12.06 -4.42
N LEU A 89 5.02 -11.42 -3.55
CA LEU A 89 4.75 -11.96 -2.21
C LEU A 89 3.94 -13.27 -2.26
N LEU A 90 2.95 -13.35 -3.14
CA LEU A 90 2.15 -14.56 -3.34
C LEU A 90 2.99 -15.66 -3.99
N LEU A 91 3.73 -15.34 -5.06
CA LEU A 91 4.59 -16.30 -5.74
C LEU A 91 5.63 -16.89 -4.77
N ASN A 92 6.27 -16.07 -3.95
CA ASN A 92 7.22 -16.52 -2.94
C ASN A 92 6.55 -17.44 -1.90
N ALA A 93 5.32 -17.15 -1.49
CA ALA A 93 4.58 -18.01 -0.56
C ALA A 93 4.23 -19.36 -1.22
N VAL A 94 3.70 -19.32 -2.44
CA VAL A 94 3.32 -20.52 -3.22
C VAL A 94 4.54 -21.39 -3.53
N ALA A 95 5.68 -20.80 -3.87
CA ALA A 95 6.92 -21.52 -4.17
C ALA A 95 7.41 -22.43 -3.02
N THR A 96 6.98 -22.17 -1.78
CA THR A 96 7.31 -23.04 -0.64
C THR A 96 6.45 -24.29 -0.53
N LEU A 97 5.30 -24.33 -1.21
CA LEU A 97 4.34 -25.44 -1.15
C LEU A 97 4.81 -26.62 -2.02
N PRO A 98 4.30 -27.84 -1.78
CA PRO A 98 4.49 -28.96 -2.71
C PRO A 98 4.01 -28.62 -4.13
N LEU A 99 4.70 -29.09 -5.18
CA LEU A 99 4.37 -28.77 -6.58
C LEU A 99 2.89 -28.98 -6.93
N ALA A 100 2.28 -30.06 -6.43
CA ALA A 100 0.87 -30.35 -6.65
C ALA A 100 -0.06 -29.23 -6.14
N GLU A 101 0.27 -28.65 -4.98
CA GLU A 101 -0.46 -27.50 -4.43
C GLU A 101 -0.20 -26.22 -5.23
N GLN A 102 1.03 -26.00 -5.68
CA GLN A 102 1.37 -24.85 -6.54
C GLN A 102 0.52 -24.86 -7.82
N GLU A 103 0.45 -26.03 -8.47
CA GLU A 103 -0.34 -26.24 -9.68
C GLU A 103 -1.85 -26.10 -9.42
N ARG A 104 -2.35 -26.67 -8.32
CA ARG A 104 -3.77 -26.54 -7.92
C ARG A 104 -4.17 -25.08 -7.78
N LEU A 105 -3.35 -24.27 -7.10
CA LEU A 105 -3.61 -22.85 -6.92
C LEU A 105 -3.50 -22.06 -8.23
N ALA A 106 -2.51 -22.38 -9.07
CA ALA A 106 -2.33 -21.72 -10.37
C ALA A 106 -3.52 -21.93 -11.32
N ARG A 107 -4.14 -23.12 -11.29
CA ARG A 107 -5.34 -23.48 -12.06
C ARG A 107 -6.65 -22.88 -11.51
N GLY A 108 -6.55 -21.98 -10.53
CA GLY A 108 -7.71 -21.28 -9.97
C GLY A 108 -8.24 -21.88 -8.68
N GLY A 109 -7.50 -22.79 -8.04
CA GLY A 109 -7.86 -23.30 -6.73
C GLY A 109 -8.04 -22.18 -5.69
N SER A 110 -9.02 -22.39 -4.81
CA SER A 110 -9.26 -21.53 -3.65
C SER A 110 -8.49 -21.99 -2.42
N VAL A 111 -8.38 -21.08 -1.46
CA VAL A 111 -7.92 -21.33 -0.11
C VAL A 111 -8.94 -20.78 0.87
N GLN A 112 -9.07 -21.45 2.00
CA GLN A 112 -9.94 -21.00 3.07
C GLN A 112 -9.30 -19.82 3.79
N LEU A 113 -10.05 -18.73 3.91
CA LEU A 113 -9.64 -17.50 4.60
C LEU A 113 -10.61 -17.23 5.74
N LEU A 114 -10.08 -17.06 6.94
CA LEU A 114 -10.81 -16.49 8.06
C LEU A 114 -10.85 -14.96 7.92
N SER A 115 -12.03 -14.36 7.87
CA SER A 115 -12.23 -12.90 7.78
C SER A 115 -13.28 -12.45 8.79
N TYR A 116 -13.37 -11.15 9.06
CA TYR A 116 -14.55 -10.57 9.68
C TYR A 116 -15.60 -10.25 8.63
N ASP A 117 -16.87 -10.44 8.96
CA ASP A 117 -17.99 -9.94 8.18
C ASP A 117 -18.30 -8.46 8.50
N GLY A 118 -19.36 -7.92 7.89
CA GLY A 118 -19.80 -6.54 8.15
C GLY A 118 -20.33 -6.28 9.56
N HIS A 119 -20.61 -7.33 10.33
CA HIS A 119 -21.10 -7.28 11.72
C HIS A 119 -19.99 -7.48 12.75
N GLY A 120 -18.78 -7.85 12.30
CA GLY A 120 -17.61 -8.08 13.15
C GLY A 120 -17.47 -9.52 13.63
N ASP A 121 -18.25 -10.44 13.06
CA ASP A 121 -18.17 -11.86 13.34
C ASP A 121 -17.17 -12.54 12.41
N ALA A 122 -16.47 -13.56 12.93
CA ALA A 122 -15.46 -14.28 12.16
C ALA A 122 -16.12 -15.31 11.24
N VAL A 123 -15.96 -15.15 9.93
CA VAL A 123 -16.50 -16.01 8.88
C VAL A 123 -15.37 -16.66 8.07
N VAL A 124 -15.60 -17.90 7.63
CA VAL A 124 -14.69 -18.61 6.74
C VAL A 124 -15.20 -18.47 5.31
N VAL A 125 -14.34 -18.01 4.41
CA VAL A 125 -14.66 -17.78 3.00
C VAL A 125 -13.62 -18.45 2.12
N ASP A 126 -14.05 -19.09 1.04
CA ASP A 126 -13.16 -19.60 0.01
C ASP A 126 -12.77 -18.47 -0.94
N VAL A 127 -11.47 -18.17 -1.00
CA VAL A 127 -10.92 -17.08 -1.81
C VAL A 127 -9.89 -17.64 -2.77
N ALA A 128 -9.96 -17.23 -4.04
CA ALA A 128 -8.95 -17.60 -5.02
C ALA A 128 -7.59 -16.98 -4.64
N ALA A 129 -6.49 -17.74 -4.75
CA ALA A 129 -5.19 -17.28 -4.27
C ALA A 129 -4.75 -15.93 -4.87
N HIS A 130 -5.02 -15.69 -6.15
CA HIS A 130 -4.68 -14.45 -6.86
C HIS A 130 -5.44 -13.20 -6.36
N ALA A 131 -6.52 -13.39 -5.59
CA ALA A 131 -7.36 -12.31 -5.06
C ALA A 131 -7.00 -11.94 -3.61
N LEU A 132 -6.03 -12.64 -2.99
CA LEU A 132 -5.62 -12.36 -1.62
C LEU A 132 -4.80 -11.07 -1.53
N SER A 133 -5.08 -10.26 -0.52
CA SER A 133 -4.23 -9.12 -0.16
C SER A 133 -2.92 -9.58 0.50
N ALA A 134 -1.91 -8.70 0.56
CA ALA A 134 -0.63 -9.00 1.20
C ALA A 134 -0.76 -9.46 2.66
N GLN A 135 -1.74 -8.91 3.40
CA GLN A 135 -2.03 -9.33 4.77
C GLN A 135 -2.67 -10.72 4.81
N GLN A 136 -3.64 -10.98 3.92
CA GLN A 136 -4.29 -12.27 3.82
C GLN A 136 -3.33 -13.37 3.37
N ILE A 137 -2.39 -13.08 2.47
CA ILE A 137 -1.32 -14.01 2.09
C ILE A 137 -0.50 -14.41 3.32
N ARG A 138 -0.07 -13.43 4.13
CA ARG A 138 0.66 -13.69 5.38
C ARG A 138 -0.17 -14.41 6.44
N GLN A 139 -1.50 -14.32 6.39
CA GLN A 139 -2.41 -15.06 7.26
C GLN A 139 -2.60 -16.51 6.80
N VAL A 140 -2.75 -16.74 5.50
CA VAL A 140 -3.08 -18.04 4.92
C VAL A 140 -1.85 -18.92 4.70
N PHE A 141 -0.69 -18.36 4.34
CA PHE A 141 0.50 -19.16 4.01
C PHE A 141 1.58 -19.10 5.10
N ASP A 142 2.18 -20.25 5.40
CA ASP A 142 3.31 -20.41 6.35
C ASP A 142 4.29 -21.45 5.87
N PHE A 143 5.59 -21.15 5.81
CA PHE A 143 6.69 -22.11 5.68
C PHE A 143 6.34 -23.45 4.96
N GLY A 144 5.84 -23.38 3.72
CA GLY A 144 5.53 -24.57 2.91
C GLY A 144 4.18 -25.25 3.16
N LYS A 145 3.28 -24.64 3.91
CA LYS A 145 1.89 -25.09 4.08
C LYS A 145 0.86 -23.97 3.99
N ILE A 146 -0.37 -24.38 3.69
CA ILE A 146 -1.58 -23.55 3.83
C ILE A 146 -2.08 -23.72 5.27
N ARG A 147 -2.18 -22.62 6.03
CA ARG A 147 -2.61 -22.63 7.42
C ARG A 147 -4.07 -23.04 7.55
N SER A 148 -4.35 -23.86 8.54
CA SER A 148 -5.72 -24.18 8.97
C SER A 148 -6.40 -22.95 9.56
N ILE A 149 -7.74 -22.98 9.66
CA ILE A 149 -8.52 -21.87 10.23
C ILE A 149 -8.08 -21.53 11.66
N ASP A 150 -7.76 -22.52 12.47
CA ASP A 150 -7.30 -22.31 13.85
C ASP A 150 -5.94 -21.62 13.91
N GLU A 151 -5.04 -21.92 12.97
CA GLU A 151 -3.73 -21.25 12.86
C GLU A 151 -3.84 -19.83 12.29
N GLN A 152 -4.91 -19.55 11.54
CA GLN A 152 -5.22 -18.20 11.03
C GLN A 152 -5.81 -17.31 12.12
N ARG A 153 -6.61 -17.85 13.05
CA ARG A 153 -7.27 -17.11 14.13
C ARG A 153 -6.37 -16.13 14.91
N PRO A 154 -5.16 -16.49 15.38
CA PRO A 154 -4.29 -15.53 16.09
C PRO A 154 -3.73 -14.42 15.18
N ARG A 155 -3.80 -14.59 13.87
CA ARG A 155 -3.33 -13.63 12.84
C ARG A 155 -4.46 -12.78 12.28
N LEU A 156 -5.71 -13.09 12.66
CA LEU A 156 -6.86 -12.29 12.33
C LEU A 156 -6.79 -10.98 13.11
N MET A 157 -6.24 -9.95 12.46
CA MET A 157 -6.26 -8.61 13.02
C MET A 157 -7.62 -7.99 12.77
N ARG A 158 -8.23 -7.46 13.84
CA ARG A 158 -9.38 -6.56 13.66
C ARG A 158 -8.94 -5.41 12.76
N PRO A 159 -9.72 -5.07 11.72
CA PRO A 159 -9.44 -3.88 10.94
C PRO A 159 -9.40 -2.69 11.90
N ALA A 160 -8.26 -2.02 11.99
CA ALA A 160 -8.16 -0.79 12.76
C ALA A 160 -9.18 0.21 12.18
N PRO A 161 -9.88 0.99 13.03
CA PRO A 161 -10.76 2.03 12.51
C PRO A 161 -9.96 2.91 11.55
N PRO A 162 -10.54 3.30 10.39
CA PRO A 162 -9.82 4.06 9.39
C PRO A 162 -9.25 5.31 10.07
N LYS A 163 -7.91 5.44 10.08
CA LYS A 163 -7.26 6.64 10.58
C LYS A 163 -7.81 7.79 9.75
N LYS A 164 -8.57 8.71 10.38
CA LYS A 164 -9.03 9.93 9.73
C LYS A 164 -7.79 10.58 9.14
N LYS A 165 -7.71 10.69 7.81
CA LYS A 165 -6.63 11.44 7.15
C LYS A 165 -6.66 12.82 7.78
N ALA A 166 -5.63 13.19 8.53
CA ALA A 166 -5.49 14.54 9.02
C ALA A 166 -5.43 15.41 7.77
N ILE A 167 -6.49 16.19 7.52
CA ILE A 167 -6.44 17.26 6.54
C ILE A 167 -5.52 18.29 7.18
N SER A 168 -4.23 18.20 6.87
CA SER A 168 -3.32 19.30 7.13
C SER A 168 -3.70 20.40 6.14
N THR A 169 -4.54 21.33 6.59
CA THR A 169 -4.72 22.60 5.91
C THR A 169 -3.45 23.39 6.17
N ASP A 170 -2.43 23.20 5.32
CA ASP A 170 -1.26 24.06 5.29
C ASP A 170 -1.75 25.50 5.08
N VAL A 171 -1.75 26.29 6.15
CA VAL A 171 -2.00 27.73 6.10
C VAL A 171 -0.64 28.42 6.01
N ARG A 172 -0.36 29.04 4.86
CA ARG A 172 0.87 29.81 4.65
C ARG A 172 0.52 31.28 4.46
N TYR A 173 1.09 32.14 5.28
CA TYR A 173 0.98 33.59 5.13
C TYR A 173 2.20 34.14 4.40
N ASP A 174 1.97 34.89 3.34
CA ASP A 174 3.02 35.62 2.63
C ASP A 174 2.99 37.10 3.02
N ARG A 175 4.03 37.51 3.74
CA ARG A 175 4.19 38.86 4.31
C ARG A 175 4.46 39.92 3.24
N GLN A 176 4.94 39.55 2.06
CA GLN A 176 5.22 40.51 0.98
C GLN A 176 3.95 40.88 0.20
N THR A 177 3.04 39.91 0.04
CA THR A 177 1.82 40.08 -0.75
C THR A 177 0.56 40.29 0.10
N GLY A 178 0.63 40.07 1.41
CA GLY A 178 -0.51 40.21 2.33
C GLY A 178 -1.58 39.13 2.13
N LEU A 179 -1.23 38.02 1.45
CA LEU A 179 -2.13 36.93 1.12
C LEU A 179 -1.91 35.74 2.08
N VAL A 180 -3.02 35.18 2.56
CA VAL A 180 -3.05 33.92 3.30
C VAL A 180 -3.47 32.81 2.34
N GLN A 181 -2.63 31.80 2.19
CA GLN A 181 -2.92 30.61 1.41
C GLN A 181 -3.45 29.51 2.33
N ILE A 182 -4.70 29.09 2.15
CA ILE A 182 -5.34 27.99 2.86
C ILE A 182 -5.54 26.86 1.85
N GLY A 183 -4.64 25.87 1.87
CA GLY A 183 -4.60 24.82 0.85
C GLY A 183 -4.34 25.38 -0.56
N ARG A 184 -5.33 25.27 -1.47
CA ARG A 184 -5.24 25.78 -2.86
C ARG A 184 -5.79 27.20 -3.04
N ARG A 185 -6.43 27.78 -2.02
CA ARG A 185 -7.05 29.11 -2.10
C ARG A 185 -6.12 30.17 -1.54
N ARG A 186 -6.08 31.34 -2.19
CA ARG A 186 -5.36 32.54 -1.72
C ARG A 186 -6.41 33.59 -1.37
N VAL A 187 -6.36 34.08 -0.14
CA VAL A 187 -7.32 35.07 0.39
C VAL A 187 -6.51 36.22 1.01
N PRO A 188 -6.82 37.50 0.70
CA PRO A 188 -6.20 38.63 1.37
C PRO A 188 -6.48 38.60 2.88
N ILE A 189 -5.45 38.89 3.69
CA ILE A 189 -5.59 38.88 5.15
C ILE A 189 -6.65 39.88 5.64
N ALA A 190 -6.84 40.99 4.92
CA ALA A 190 -7.85 42.00 5.22
C ALA A 190 -9.29 41.45 5.15
N GLU A 191 -9.58 40.54 4.21
CA GLU A 191 -10.90 39.92 4.10
C GLU A 191 -11.15 38.92 5.23
N ILE A 192 -10.11 38.19 5.65
CA ILE A 192 -10.18 37.28 6.79
C ILE A 192 -10.43 38.08 8.08
N LEU A 193 -9.67 39.15 8.31
CA LEU A 193 -9.84 40.02 9.47
C LEU A 193 -11.21 40.71 9.49
N ALA A 194 -11.71 41.14 8.33
CA ALA A 194 -13.05 41.73 8.23
C ALA A 194 -14.17 40.71 8.48
N ALA A 195 -13.98 39.44 8.09
CA ALA A 195 -14.92 38.36 8.38
C ALA A 195 -14.91 38.01 9.87
N VAL A 196 -13.72 37.86 10.47
CA VAL A 196 -13.55 37.56 11.91
C VAL A 196 -14.08 38.70 12.77
N SER A 197 -13.85 39.95 12.40
CA SER A 197 -14.37 41.12 13.12
C SER A 197 -15.90 41.22 13.06
N ARG A 198 -16.53 40.85 11.94
CA ARG A 198 -18.00 40.77 11.84
C ARG A 198 -18.56 39.69 12.76
N GLU A 199 -17.95 38.52 12.76
CA GLU A 199 -18.35 37.40 13.62
C GLU A 199 -18.14 37.73 15.11
N HIS A 200 -17.04 38.43 15.45
CA HIS A 200 -16.76 38.83 16.84
C HIS A 200 -17.70 39.93 17.35
N ASN A 201 -18.11 40.88 16.49
CA ASN A 201 -19.12 41.89 16.85
C ASN A 201 -20.51 41.26 17.06
N GLU A 202 -20.90 40.27 16.25
CA GLU A 202 -22.16 39.52 16.45
C GLU A 202 -22.15 38.69 17.75
N ILE A 203 -20.98 38.22 18.18
CA ILE A 203 -20.81 37.49 19.46
C ILE A 203 -20.76 38.45 20.66
N GLN A 204 -20.13 39.63 20.54
CA GLN A 204 -20.05 40.62 21.63
C GLN A 204 -21.39 41.28 21.98
N GLU A 205 -22.30 41.46 21.02
CA GLU A 205 -23.66 41.95 21.33
C GLU A 205 -24.52 40.93 22.10
N SER A 206 -24.11 39.66 22.18
CA SER A 206 -24.89 38.58 22.81
C SER A 206 -24.27 37.97 24.07
N SER A 207 -23.09 38.40 24.52
CA SER A 207 -22.44 37.78 25.69
C SER A 207 -21.41 38.69 26.34
N GLY A 208 -21.84 39.50 27.31
CA GLY A 208 -20.94 40.03 28.33
C GLY A 208 -20.56 38.91 29.30
N GLU A 209 -19.37 38.33 29.12
CA GLU A 209 -18.59 37.63 30.16
C GLU A 209 -17.21 37.24 29.58
N ASP A 210 -16.13 37.75 30.19
CA ASP A 210 -14.74 37.49 29.80
C ASP A 210 -14.40 36.00 29.80
N LYS A 211 -14.45 35.36 28.62
CA LYS A 211 -13.93 33.99 28.42
C LYS A 211 -12.48 34.06 27.96
N ILE A 212 -11.55 33.89 28.91
CA ILE A 212 -10.14 33.65 28.63
C ILE A 212 -10.02 32.33 27.86
N SER A 213 -9.81 32.43 26.55
CA SER A 213 -9.65 31.29 25.66
C SER A 213 -8.26 30.68 25.86
N LYS A 214 -8.21 29.44 26.36
CA LYS A 214 -6.95 28.68 26.52
C LYS A 214 -6.54 28.08 25.19
N VAL A 215 -5.44 28.55 24.61
CA VAL A 215 -4.85 27.99 23.39
C VAL A 215 -3.77 26.98 23.78
N LEU A 216 -3.89 25.74 23.28
CA LEU A 216 -2.89 24.70 23.49
C LEU A 216 -1.77 24.87 22.46
N ILE A 217 -0.54 25.11 22.92
CA ILE A 217 0.64 25.21 22.07
C ILE A 217 1.47 23.93 22.25
N GLU A 218 1.58 23.14 21.19
CA GLU A 218 2.44 21.95 21.18
C GLU A 218 3.90 22.38 21.00
N LEU A 219 4.72 22.14 22.03
CA LEU A 219 6.16 22.41 22.01
C LEU A 219 6.92 21.11 21.75
N THR A 220 8.01 21.17 20.98
CA THR A 220 8.93 20.04 20.88
C THR A 220 9.65 19.80 22.21
N GLU A 221 10.16 18.59 22.44
CA GLU A 221 10.84 18.27 23.71
C GLU A 221 12.03 19.20 24.00
N GLU A 222 12.76 19.59 22.96
CA GLU A 222 13.89 20.52 23.06
C GLU A 222 13.43 21.95 23.42
N GLN A 223 12.33 22.42 22.83
CA GLN A 223 11.72 23.72 23.14
C GLN A 223 11.17 23.75 24.57
N HIS A 224 10.51 22.68 25.02
CA HIS A 224 10.01 22.56 26.38
C HIS A 224 11.14 22.53 27.42
N ARG A 225 12.25 21.85 27.10
CA ARG A 225 13.46 21.84 27.94
C ARG A 225 14.09 23.22 28.04
N ASN A 226 14.22 23.95 26.93
CA ASN A 226 14.76 25.30 26.91
C ASN A 226 13.86 26.30 27.66
N PHE A 227 12.54 26.17 27.56
CA PHE A 227 11.58 26.97 28.33
C PHE A 227 11.73 26.78 29.84
N ARG A 228 11.93 25.53 30.30
CA ARG A 228 12.18 25.23 31.72
C ARG A 228 13.49 25.82 32.23
N ILE A 229 14.56 25.71 31.45
CA ILE A 229 15.87 26.24 31.82
C ILE A 229 15.82 27.77 31.93
N ASN A 230 15.14 28.44 30.99
CA ASN A 230 15.02 29.90 30.98
C ASN A 230 14.09 30.41 32.09
N GLY A 231 13.01 29.67 32.41
CA GLY A 231 12.14 29.97 33.56
C GLY A 231 12.85 29.88 34.91
N ALA A 232 13.73 28.90 35.08
CA ALA A 232 14.53 28.77 36.29
C ALA A 232 15.55 29.92 36.45
N LYS A 233 16.06 30.48 35.34
CA LYS A 233 17.04 31.57 35.35
C LYS A 233 16.41 32.95 35.58
N SER A 234 15.19 33.18 35.10
CA SER A 234 14.51 34.48 35.23
C SER A 234 13.61 34.59 36.46
N GLY A 235 13.34 33.48 37.16
CA GLY A 235 12.46 33.44 38.34
C GLY A 235 10.98 33.66 38.04
N ALA A 236 10.60 33.78 36.76
CA ALA A 236 9.22 33.98 36.33
C ALA A 236 8.50 32.64 36.09
N PRO A 237 7.20 32.54 36.37
CA PRO A 237 6.43 31.32 36.10
C PRO A 237 6.30 31.08 34.59
N LEU A 238 6.35 29.81 34.18
CA LEU A 238 6.45 29.39 32.77
C LEU A 238 5.34 29.96 31.87
N LYS A 239 4.14 30.18 32.43
CA LYS A 239 3.00 30.78 31.75
C LYS A 239 3.27 32.22 31.27
N ASP A 240 4.01 32.99 32.07
CA ASP A 240 4.26 34.40 31.79
C ASP A 240 5.36 34.52 30.72
N LEU A 241 6.34 33.61 30.74
CA LEU A 241 7.35 33.52 29.67
C LEU A 241 6.75 33.05 28.34
N ALA A 242 5.79 32.12 28.37
CA ALA A 242 5.07 31.71 27.17
C ALA A 242 4.24 32.87 26.61
N PHE A 243 3.58 33.63 27.48
CA PHE A 243 2.82 34.81 27.09
C PHE A 243 3.71 35.91 26.50
N ILE A 244 4.84 36.23 27.14
CA ILE A 244 5.82 37.22 26.65
C ILE A 244 6.42 36.79 25.31
N ALA A 245 6.73 35.50 25.13
CA ALA A 245 7.24 34.98 23.87
C ALA A 245 6.21 35.11 22.73
N VAL A 246 4.93 34.88 23.02
CA VAL A 246 3.83 35.07 22.05
C VAL A 246 3.64 36.56 21.72
N LEU A 247 3.77 37.45 22.71
CA LEU A 247 3.73 38.91 22.53
C LEU A 247 4.91 39.42 21.69
N GLN A 248 6.13 38.98 21.99
CA GLN A 248 7.34 39.35 21.24
C GLN A 248 7.39 38.75 19.83
N ALA A 249 6.73 37.60 19.62
CA ALA A 249 6.52 37.02 18.29
C ALA A 249 5.48 37.79 17.46
N GLY A 250 4.82 38.82 18.04
CA GLY A 250 3.84 39.66 17.37
C GLY A 250 2.51 38.94 17.11
N LEU A 251 2.19 37.90 17.90
CA LEU A 251 0.96 37.12 17.77
C LEU A 251 -0.19 37.68 18.64
N LEU A 252 0.09 38.66 19.50
CA LEU A 252 -0.86 39.42 20.31
C LEU A 252 -0.42 40.89 20.36
N ASP A 253 -1.32 41.83 20.10
CA ASP A 253 -1.05 43.27 20.25
C ASP A 253 -1.09 43.67 21.73
N ALA A 254 -0.16 44.52 22.17
CA ALA A 254 0.04 44.91 23.58
C ALA A 254 -1.03 45.88 24.13
N SER A 255 -2.11 46.13 23.39
CA SER A 255 -3.24 46.95 23.80
C SER A 255 -4.50 46.10 23.92
N ALA A 256 -4.54 45.27 24.96
CA ALA A 256 -5.73 44.66 25.53
C ALA A 256 -5.65 44.80 27.05
#